data_AF-A0A3T0KV12-F1
#
_entry.id   AF-A0A3T0KV12-F1
#
_cell.length_a   1.000
_cell.length_b   1.000
_cell.length_c   1.000
_cell.angle_alpha   90.00
_cell.angle_beta   90.00
_cell.angle_gamma   90.00
#
_symmetry.space_group_name_H-M   'P 1'
#
loop_
_entity.id
_entity.type
_entity.pdbx_description
1 polymer ?
#
loop_
_entity_poly.entity_id
_entity_poly.type
_entity_poly.pdbx_seq_one_letter_code
_entity_poly.pdbx_strand_id
1 'polypeptide(L)'
;MELKDVKNISFPKPSLEEWKVAVETSLKGKTVDKLRTNTYEGVVLQPLYTQQSAGEGQAELPGLFPYTRGISATGYHTQPWLACQPVSGVTAEEANENLKAVLNRGQNAITYPVELLANGARLPRLLKDLPLESLPFFIDLKGKQKDLLPEFQTVEGNVSGVLAEDAIAEWVLTGQIPEDTDSYFAEWAKTIQGYEAVSADLKTILIKTSVFHNGGANAVQELAYGLAVAVQYLIEGQKQGLSVESIADKMVFSFAVDSNYFMNIAKLRAARRLWAGLSAAFEADSEHFKMNIHALTSEVTETLYDQHVNILRTANQAFAAAIGGIQYLQINPFDHVFGETNDFSERIARNTHLILKEEAHITQVVDPAGGSFYVEQLTDEIADQAWAKFLEVDAAGGILEALKQNIVQAEIAEVFNKKAQNAALRKESIIGTNVYPNPADEVKAPKAAEVESYVVVNNPTSITPIKLKRIAEQFEQLRLRSAAFKENNGEAPKVGLITLQELKSYKPRVDFVKGLVAAGGIETVASEGCHTSEEAVAYVKETQLPIYCVCGSDEAYGELAEQVVADVKAAFPETTIYVAGKQAEELEKALQAAGVKEFVHVKTNAADMLTELLQALGVN
;
A
#
# COMPACT_ATOMS: atom_id res chain seq x y z
N MET A 1 -38.71 -37.58 -6.96
CA MET A 1 -37.58 -37.47 -6.02
C MET A 1 -37.97 -36.46 -4.97
N GLU A 2 -38.19 -36.88 -3.73
CA GLU A 2 -38.52 -35.94 -2.66
C GLU A 2 -37.25 -35.16 -2.26
N LEU A 3 -37.40 -33.94 -1.73
CA LEU A 3 -36.27 -33.10 -1.30
C LEU A 3 -35.35 -33.80 -0.26
N LYS A 4 -35.91 -34.78 0.46
CA LYS A 4 -35.22 -35.63 1.44
C LYS A 4 -34.27 -36.63 0.77
N ASP A 5 -34.59 -37.08 -0.44
CA ASP A 5 -33.79 -38.03 -1.21
C ASP A 5 -32.55 -37.36 -1.81
N VAL A 6 -32.63 -36.05 -2.12
CA VAL A 6 -31.52 -35.26 -2.64
C VAL A 6 -30.42 -35.06 -1.60
N LYS A 7 -30.79 -34.94 -0.31
CA LYS A 7 -29.83 -34.78 0.80
C LYS A 7 -28.94 -36.01 1.03
N ASN A 8 -29.35 -37.17 0.54
CA ASN A 8 -28.62 -38.42 0.67
C ASN A 8 -27.84 -38.81 -0.59
N ILE A 9 -27.90 -38.02 -1.67
CA ILE A 9 -27.01 -38.20 -2.81
C ILE A 9 -25.60 -37.81 -2.37
N SER A 10 -24.69 -38.78 -2.38
CA SER A 10 -23.25 -38.55 -2.18
C SER A 10 -22.52 -38.88 -3.47
N PHE A 11 -21.66 -37.97 -3.91
CA PHE A 11 -20.69 -38.22 -4.96
C PHE A 11 -19.38 -38.70 -4.32
N PRO A 12 -18.58 -39.55 -5.00
CA PRO A 12 -17.24 -39.86 -4.53
C PRO A 12 -16.44 -38.57 -4.35
N LYS A 13 -15.71 -38.45 -3.24
CA LYS A 13 -14.83 -37.30 -3.01
C LYS A 13 -13.71 -37.33 -4.04
N PRO A 14 -13.56 -36.30 -4.89
CA PRO A 14 -12.45 -36.25 -5.83
C PRO A 14 -11.13 -36.17 -5.07
N SER A 15 -10.13 -36.87 -5.59
CA SER A 15 -8.75 -36.84 -5.09
C SER A 15 -7.98 -35.62 -5.64
N LEU A 16 -6.86 -35.29 -4.98
CA LEU A 16 -5.97 -34.23 -5.45
C LEU A 16 -5.37 -34.55 -6.84
N GLU A 17 -5.14 -35.82 -7.14
CA GLU A 17 -4.64 -36.26 -8.45
C GLU A 17 -5.69 -36.08 -9.55
N GLU A 18 -6.96 -36.41 -9.29
CA GLU A 18 -8.04 -36.16 -10.25
C GLU A 18 -8.21 -34.67 -10.52
N TRP A 19 -8.11 -33.82 -9.49
CA TRP A 19 -8.09 -32.37 -9.67
C TRP A 19 -6.91 -31.91 -10.52
N LYS A 20 -5.69 -32.41 -10.24
CA LYS A 20 -4.48 -32.08 -10.99
C LYS A 20 -4.64 -32.40 -12.48
N VAL A 21 -5.12 -33.59 -12.81
CA VAL A 21 -5.39 -34.01 -14.19
C VAL A 21 -6.39 -33.07 -14.88
N ALA A 22 -7.46 -32.68 -14.20
CA ALA A 22 -8.45 -31.76 -14.74
C ALA A 22 -7.86 -30.35 -15.01
N VAL A 23 -7.02 -29.84 -14.10
CA VAL A 23 -6.33 -28.56 -14.26
C VAL A 23 -5.34 -28.61 -15.43
N GLU A 24 -4.48 -29.61 -15.49
CA GLU A 24 -3.48 -29.74 -16.57
C GLU A 24 -4.14 -29.92 -17.95
N THR A 25 -5.28 -30.62 -18.00
CA THR A 25 -6.12 -30.71 -19.19
C THR A 25 -6.62 -29.33 -19.62
N SER A 26 -7.14 -28.53 -18.67
CA SER A 26 -7.63 -27.17 -18.91
C SER A 26 -6.51 -26.21 -19.34
N LEU A 27 -5.29 -26.44 -18.85
CA LEU A 27 -4.08 -25.71 -19.22
C LEU A 27 -3.44 -26.18 -20.54
N LYS A 28 -4.11 -27.04 -21.31
CA LYS A 28 -3.61 -27.61 -22.58
C LYS A 28 -2.26 -28.31 -22.42
N GLY A 29 -2.09 -29.09 -21.34
CA GLY A 29 -0.91 -29.89 -21.05
C GLY A 29 0.22 -29.14 -20.33
N LYS A 30 0.03 -27.89 -19.90
CA LYS A 30 0.96 -27.22 -19.00
C LYS A 30 0.75 -27.70 -17.56
N THR A 31 1.83 -27.82 -16.79
CA THR A 31 1.80 -28.27 -15.40
C THR A 31 1.11 -27.29 -14.47
N VAL A 32 0.52 -27.81 -13.38
CA VAL A 32 -0.10 -26.99 -12.31
C VAL A 32 0.88 -26.00 -11.70
N ASP A 33 2.18 -26.29 -11.70
CA ASP A 33 3.22 -25.41 -11.14
C ASP A 33 3.25 -24.02 -11.81
N LYS A 34 2.74 -23.88 -13.04
CA LYS A 34 2.61 -22.57 -13.70
C LYS A 34 1.57 -21.64 -13.06
N LEU A 35 0.71 -22.16 -12.19
CA LEU A 35 -0.30 -21.38 -11.46
C LEU A 35 0.19 -20.92 -10.09
N ARG A 36 1.43 -21.27 -9.69
CA ARG A 36 2.03 -20.76 -8.46
C ARG A 36 2.38 -19.28 -8.62
N THR A 37 2.17 -18.52 -7.56
CA THR A 37 2.47 -17.09 -7.52
C THR A 37 3.53 -16.83 -6.47
N ASN A 38 4.69 -16.34 -6.89
CA ASN A 38 5.74 -15.89 -5.97
C ASN A 38 5.38 -14.50 -5.45
N THR A 39 5.42 -14.31 -4.14
CA THR A 39 5.18 -13.00 -3.52
C THR A 39 6.48 -12.27 -3.20
N TYR A 40 6.40 -11.02 -2.75
CA TYR A 40 7.57 -10.26 -2.31
C TYR A 40 8.10 -10.71 -0.95
N GLU A 41 7.24 -11.32 -0.15
CA GLU A 41 7.52 -11.82 1.19
C GLU A 41 8.43 -13.04 1.18
N GLY A 42 8.60 -13.71 0.03
CA GLY A 42 9.32 -14.99 -0.08
C GLY A 42 8.39 -16.21 -0.04
N VAL A 43 7.07 -15.99 0.00
CA VAL A 43 6.04 -17.03 -0.05
C VAL A 43 5.71 -17.44 -1.48
N VAL A 44 5.44 -18.74 -1.68
CA VAL A 44 4.94 -19.27 -2.96
C VAL A 44 3.48 -19.71 -2.80
N LEU A 45 2.56 -18.87 -3.27
CA LEU A 45 1.13 -19.15 -3.20
C LEU A 45 0.76 -20.33 -4.10
N GLN A 46 0.05 -21.29 -3.53
CA GLN A 46 -0.46 -22.45 -4.26
C GLN A 46 -1.84 -22.12 -4.87
N PRO A 47 -2.17 -22.69 -6.04
CA PRO A 47 -3.51 -22.52 -6.65
C PRO A 47 -4.63 -23.20 -5.86
N LEU A 48 -4.30 -24.13 -4.95
CA LEU A 48 -5.26 -24.82 -4.08
C LEU A 48 -4.60 -25.15 -2.75
N TYR A 49 -5.27 -24.80 -1.65
CA TYR A 49 -4.91 -25.16 -0.29
C TYR A 49 -5.94 -26.16 0.25
N THR A 50 -5.47 -27.20 0.94
CA THR A 50 -6.31 -28.29 1.44
C THR A 50 -6.02 -28.57 2.92
N GLN A 51 -6.71 -29.54 3.51
CA GLN A 51 -6.43 -29.94 4.89
C GLN A 51 -4.98 -30.43 5.08
N GLN A 52 -4.35 -31.01 4.05
CA GLN A 52 -2.93 -31.41 4.12
C GLN A 52 -1.98 -30.21 4.14
N SER A 53 -2.47 -29.04 3.75
CA SER A 53 -1.74 -27.78 3.70
C SER A 53 -1.75 -27.07 5.07
N ALA A 54 -2.79 -27.28 5.87
CA ALA A 54 -2.83 -26.84 7.26
C ALA A 54 -2.05 -27.83 8.14
N GLY A 55 -1.08 -27.33 8.92
CA GLY A 55 -0.30 -28.17 9.83
C GLY A 55 -1.16 -28.83 10.91
N GLU A 56 -0.61 -29.83 11.60
CA GLU A 56 -1.26 -30.52 12.74
C GLU A 56 -1.20 -29.68 14.04
N GLY A 57 -1.61 -28.40 13.97
CA GLY A 57 -1.63 -27.48 15.11
C GLY A 57 -2.81 -27.74 16.07
N GLN A 58 -2.63 -27.39 17.34
CA GLN A 58 -3.76 -27.31 18.28
C GLN A 58 -4.73 -26.21 17.85
N ALA A 59 -6.03 -26.45 18.07
CA ALA A 59 -7.05 -25.45 17.82
C ALA A 59 -6.87 -24.26 18.77
N GLU A 60 -6.55 -23.10 18.22
CA GLU A 60 -6.45 -21.85 18.96
C GLU A 60 -7.83 -21.21 19.16
N LEU A 61 -8.01 -20.50 20.28
CA LEU A 61 -9.25 -19.79 20.60
C LEU A 61 -8.97 -18.28 20.73
N PRO A 62 -9.92 -17.41 20.37
CA PRO A 62 -9.76 -15.97 20.56
C PRO A 62 -9.68 -15.61 22.05
N GLY A 63 -8.90 -14.58 22.36
CA GLY A 63 -8.66 -14.11 23.73
C GLY A 63 -7.72 -14.98 24.56
N LEU A 64 -7.17 -16.06 24.00
CA LEU A 64 -6.17 -16.92 24.63
C LEU A 64 -4.86 -16.89 23.85
N PHE A 65 -3.74 -17.10 24.53
CA PHE A 65 -2.42 -17.26 23.91
C PHE A 65 -2.48 -18.31 22.77
N PRO A 66 -1.89 -18.04 21.58
CA PRO A 66 -1.02 -16.91 21.24
C PRO A 66 -1.76 -15.72 20.60
N TYR A 67 -3.07 -15.59 20.83
CA TYR A 67 -3.93 -14.50 20.37
C TYR A 67 -4.01 -14.30 18.84
N THR A 68 -3.61 -15.29 18.03
CA THR A 68 -3.72 -15.24 16.55
C THR A 68 -5.12 -14.85 16.11
N ARG A 69 -6.14 -15.45 16.76
CA ARG A 69 -7.57 -15.24 16.51
C ARG A 69 -8.15 -13.95 17.12
N GLY A 70 -7.32 -13.11 17.71
CA GLY A 70 -7.70 -11.86 18.35
C GLY A 70 -7.47 -11.88 19.86
N ILE A 71 -7.29 -10.68 20.44
CA ILE A 71 -6.94 -10.48 21.85
C ILE A 71 -8.15 -10.54 22.80
N SER A 72 -9.38 -10.63 22.27
CA SER A 72 -10.63 -10.69 23.03
C SER A 72 -11.45 -11.89 22.61
N ALA A 73 -11.96 -12.65 23.58
CA ALA A 73 -12.73 -13.88 23.33
C ALA A 73 -14.04 -13.63 22.57
N THR A 74 -14.63 -12.44 22.74
CA THR A 74 -15.88 -12.03 22.08
C THR A 74 -15.66 -11.16 20.84
N GLY A 75 -14.41 -10.76 20.57
CA GLY A 75 -14.04 -9.88 19.46
C GLY A 75 -14.98 -8.67 19.33
N TYR A 76 -15.44 -8.40 18.11
CA TYR A 76 -16.27 -7.25 17.79
C TYR A 76 -17.70 -7.31 18.30
N HIS A 77 -18.17 -8.45 18.81
CA HIS A 77 -19.52 -8.55 19.36
C HIS A 77 -19.70 -7.62 20.58
N THR A 78 -18.67 -7.47 21.40
CA THR A 78 -18.70 -6.58 22.59
C THR A 78 -17.79 -5.37 22.46
N GLN A 79 -16.74 -5.46 21.65
CA GLN A 79 -15.73 -4.43 21.50
C GLN A 79 -15.48 -4.17 20.01
N PRO A 80 -16.39 -3.49 19.30
CA PRO A 80 -16.14 -3.11 17.91
C PRO A 80 -14.92 -2.19 17.83
N TRP A 81 -14.21 -2.23 16.71
CA TRP A 81 -13.07 -1.32 16.52
C TRP A 81 -13.49 0.15 16.58
N LEU A 82 -12.53 1.00 16.91
CA LEU A 82 -12.69 2.45 16.93
C LEU A 82 -12.37 3.03 15.55
N ALA A 83 -13.28 3.84 15.02
CA ALA A 83 -13.07 4.67 13.84
C ALA A 83 -12.37 5.95 14.29
N CYS A 84 -11.07 6.06 13.99
CA CYS A 84 -10.19 7.14 14.43
C CYS A 84 -9.77 8.00 13.24
N GLN A 85 -10.74 8.74 12.68
CA GLN A 85 -10.49 9.66 11.56
C GLN A 85 -10.01 11.01 12.11
N PRO A 86 -8.84 11.53 11.70
CA PRO A 86 -8.38 12.84 12.14
C PRO A 86 -9.36 13.93 11.72
N VAL A 87 -9.75 14.78 12.66
CA VAL A 87 -10.67 15.89 12.42
C VAL A 87 -9.91 17.21 12.55
N SER A 88 -9.97 18.04 11.52
CA SER A 88 -9.29 19.34 11.51
C SER A 88 -10.28 20.52 11.60
N GLY A 89 -9.73 21.72 11.71
CA GLY A 89 -10.43 23.01 11.67
C GLY A 89 -9.42 24.16 11.61
N VAL A 90 -9.84 25.32 11.11
CA VAL A 90 -8.98 26.52 11.08
C VAL A 90 -8.71 27.03 12.50
N THR A 91 -9.67 26.81 13.40
CA THR A 91 -9.58 27.16 14.82
C THR A 91 -9.85 25.95 15.71
N ALA A 92 -9.44 26.03 16.99
CA ALA A 92 -9.72 24.98 17.97
C ALA A 92 -11.23 24.79 18.19
N GLU A 93 -12.00 25.88 18.18
CA GLU A 93 -13.46 25.86 18.31
C GLU A 93 -14.12 25.19 17.10
N GLU A 94 -13.68 25.51 15.89
CA GLU A 94 -14.17 24.86 14.68
C GLU A 94 -13.85 23.37 14.66
N ALA A 95 -12.61 22.99 14.99
CA ALA A 95 -12.22 21.58 15.08
C ALA A 95 -13.04 20.81 16.13
N ASN A 96 -13.35 21.43 17.28
CA ASN A 96 -14.22 20.86 18.30
C ASN A 96 -15.65 20.65 17.79
N GLU A 97 -16.24 21.62 17.11
CA GLU A 97 -17.58 21.50 16.52
C GLU A 97 -17.61 20.45 15.41
N ASN A 98 -16.57 20.38 14.57
CA ASN A 98 -16.40 19.34 13.56
C ASN A 98 -16.32 17.94 14.21
N LEU A 99 -15.55 17.79 15.30
CA LEU A 99 -15.44 16.52 16.01
C LEU A 99 -16.80 16.09 16.56
N LYS A 100 -17.53 17.01 17.24
CA LYS A 100 -18.91 16.74 17.71
C LYS A 100 -19.84 16.32 16.56
N ALA A 101 -19.72 16.96 15.40
CA ALA A 101 -20.52 16.61 14.23
C ALA A 101 -20.23 15.20 13.71
N VAL A 102 -18.95 14.79 13.63
CA VAL A 102 -18.60 13.45 13.13
C VAL A 102 -18.84 12.33 14.15
N LEU A 103 -18.78 12.63 15.46
CA LEU A 103 -19.17 11.69 16.51
C LEU A 103 -20.64 11.28 16.37
N ASN A 104 -21.51 12.23 16.02
CA ASN A 104 -22.92 11.97 15.70
C ASN A 104 -23.14 11.26 14.35
N ARG A 105 -22.06 10.97 13.60
CA ARG A 105 -22.07 10.37 12.25
C ARG A 105 -21.18 9.12 12.16
N GLY A 106 -20.88 8.46 13.28
CA GLY A 106 -20.24 7.15 13.32
C GLY A 106 -18.78 7.11 13.78
N GLN A 107 -18.13 8.27 13.98
CA GLN A 107 -16.84 8.32 14.66
C GLN A 107 -17.03 8.02 16.14
N ASN A 108 -16.08 7.31 16.76
CA ASN A 108 -16.16 6.90 18.16
C ASN A 108 -14.80 7.00 18.89
N ALA A 109 -13.93 7.89 18.41
CA ALA A 109 -12.69 8.28 19.08
C ALA A 109 -12.42 9.79 18.90
N ILE A 110 -11.76 10.39 19.88
CA ILE A 110 -11.22 11.76 19.79
C ILE A 110 -9.92 11.68 18.99
N THR A 111 -9.93 12.24 17.79
CA THR A 111 -8.79 12.15 16.88
C THR A 111 -8.58 13.52 16.24
N TYR A 112 -7.46 14.15 16.57
CA TYR A 112 -7.04 15.44 16.02
C TYR A 112 -5.67 15.26 15.34
N PRO A 113 -5.43 15.95 14.20
CA PRO A 113 -4.10 16.09 13.65
C PRO A 113 -3.21 16.82 14.66
N VAL A 114 -1.98 16.35 14.86
CA VAL A 114 -1.04 17.01 15.80
C VAL A 114 -0.64 18.40 15.32
N GLU A 115 -0.72 18.65 14.02
CA GLU A 115 -0.50 19.94 13.37
C GLU A 115 -1.36 21.03 14.04
N LEU A 116 -2.61 20.70 14.41
CA LEU A 116 -3.51 21.59 15.11
C LEU A 116 -2.97 21.97 16.50
N LEU A 117 -2.49 20.98 17.25
CA LEU A 117 -1.92 21.14 18.59
C LEU A 117 -0.57 21.90 18.54
N ALA A 118 0.29 21.54 17.58
CA ALA A 118 1.60 22.16 17.38
C ALA A 118 1.50 23.65 17.01
N ASN A 119 0.43 24.06 16.31
CA ASN A 119 0.16 25.45 15.94
C ASN A 119 -0.52 26.27 17.06
N GLY A 120 -0.53 25.76 18.29
CA GLY A 120 -1.00 26.48 19.47
C GLY A 120 -2.52 26.44 19.68
N ALA A 121 -3.24 25.53 19.02
CA ALA A 121 -4.62 25.22 19.39
C ALA A 121 -4.65 24.74 20.85
N ARG A 122 -5.52 25.36 21.66
CA ARG A 122 -5.57 25.10 23.10
C ARG A 122 -6.39 23.85 23.39
N LEU A 123 -5.78 22.86 24.05
CA LEU A 123 -6.44 21.61 24.40
C LEU A 123 -7.80 21.79 25.12
N PRO A 124 -7.97 22.72 26.10
CA PRO A 124 -9.27 22.93 26.75
C PRO A 124 -10.40 23.34 25.80
N ARG A 125 -10.06 23.99 24.67
CA ARG A 125 -11.06 24.38 23.65
C ARG A 125 -11.41 23.20 22.75
N LEU A 126 -10.41 22.41 22.36
CA LEU A 126 -10.60 21.19 21.56
C LEU A 126 -11.44 20.14 22.28
N LEU A 127 -11.35 20.08 23.61
CA LEU A 127 -12.04 19.09 24.43
C LEU A 127 -13.35 19.59 25.04
N LYS A 128 -13.72 20.84 24.77
CA LYS A 128 -14.89 21.47 25.38
C LYS A 128 -16.16 20.67 25.06
N ASP A 129 -16.94 20.38 26.11
CA ASP A 129 -18.22 19.67 26.06
C ASP A 129 -18.13 18.26 25.42
N LEU A 130 -16.97 17.61 25.48
CA LEU A 130 -16.80 16.21 25.06
C LEU A 130 -16.89 15.24 26.26
N PRO A 131 -17.50 14.06 26.10
CA PRO A 131 -17.61 13.07 27.17
C PRO A 131 -16.32 12.24 27.30
N LEU A 132 -15.27 12.84 27.88
CA LEU A 132 -13.91 12.27 27.90
C LEU A 132 -13.79 10.90 28.59
N GLU A 133 -14.67 10.58 29.55
CA GLU A 133 -14.66 9.29 30.26
C GLU A 133 -15.19 8.12 29.41
N SER A 134 -16.03 8.40 28.41
CA SER A 134 -16.64 7.37 27.54
C SER A 134 -16.11 7.37 26.12
N LEU A 135 -15.23 8.33 25.78
CA LEU A 135 -14.71 8.52 24.43
C LEU A 135 -13.17 8.46 24.44
N PRO A 136 -12.58 7.38 23.91
CA PRO A 136 -11.13 7.21 23.92
C PRO A 136 -10.44 8.18 22.94
N PHE A 137 -9.22 8.56 23.28
CA PHE A 137 -8.32 9.28 22.38
C PHE A 137 -7.69 8.34 21.35
N PHE A 138 -7.36 8.90 20.18
CA PHE A 138 -6.36 8.38 19.29
C PHE A 138 -5.64 9.55 18.63
N ILE A 139 -4.45 9.90 19.12
CA ILE A 139 -3.63 11.01 18.60
C ILE A 139 -2.18 10.52 18.49
N ASP A 140 -1.66 10.51 17.26
CA ASP A 140 -0.22 10.38 16.99
C ASP A 140 0.44 11.74 17.19
N LEU A 141 1.30 11.85 18.19
CA LEU A 141 1.89 13.11 18.63
C LEU A 141 3.15 13.48 17.82
N LYS A 142 3.63 12.62 16.92
CA LYS A 142 4.71 12.87 15.93
C LYS A 142 5.92 13.71 16.44
N GLY A 143 6.37 13.50 17.68
CA GLY A 143 7.48 14.22 18.30
C GLY A 143 7.11 15.33 19.29
N LYS A 144 5.81 15.53 19.55
CA LYS A 144 5.28 16.51 20.50
C LYS A 144 4.83 15.91 21.83
N GLN A 145 5.02 14.61 22.07
CA GLN A 145 4.50 13.97 23.26
C GLN A 145 5.01 14.62 24.56
N LYS A 146 6.32 14.89 24.65
CA LYS A 146 6.90 15.60 25.80
C LYS A 146 6.35 17.03 25.95
N ASP A 147 6.26 17.76 24.84
CA ASP A 147 5.83 19.17 24.82
C ASP A 147 4.36 19.32 25.27
N LEU A 148 3.52 18.35 24.94
CA LEU A 148 2.07 18.37 25.19
C LEU A 148 1.66 17.75 26.54
N LEU A 149 2.56 17.00 27.20
CA LEU A 149 2.28 16.38 28.51
C LEU A 149 1.71 17.38 29.53
N PRO A 150 2.26 18.60 29.73
CA PRO A 150 1.70 19.56 30.68
C PRO A 150 0.25 19.96 30.38
N GLU A 151 -0.14 20.03 29.09
CA GLU A 151 -1.53 20.32 28.72
C GLU A 151 -2.45 19.14 29.07
N PHE A 152 -2.02 17.91 28.78
CA PHE A 152 -2.81 16.71 29.12
C PHE A 152 -2.92 16.47 30.62
N GLN A 153 -1.93 16.89 31.42
CA GLN A 153 -2.02 16.87 32.89
C GLN A 153 -3.12 17.78 33.46
N THR A 154 -3.61 18.75 32.68
CA THR A 154 -4.73 19.60 33.08
C THR A 154 -6.11 19.02 32.74
N VAL A 155 -6.15 17.89 32.02
CA VAL A 155 -7.40 17.25 31.66
C VAL A 155 -7.98 16.56 32.89
N GLU A 156 -9.21 16.91 33.26
CA GLU A 156 -9.94 16.31 34.37
C GLU A 156 -10.65 15.01 33.93
N GLY A 157 -10.76 14.05 34.84
CA GLY A 157 -11.45 12.78 34.62
C GLY A 157 -10.52 11.64 34.20
N ASN A 158 -11.04 10.40 34.20
CA ASN A 158 -10.28 9.25 33.74
C ASN A 158 -10.37 9.14 32.21
N VAL A 159 -9.29 9.49 31.52
CA VAL A 159 -9.19 9.38 30.06
C VAL A 159 -8.57 8.06 29.63
N SER A 160 -8.89 7.59 28.44
CA SER A 160 -8.34 6.34 27.88
C SER A 160 -7.98 6.49 26.41
N GLY A 161 -7.31 5.49 25.84
CA GLY A 161 -6.97 5.45 24.42
C GLY A 161 -5.49 5.74 24.16
N VAL A 162 -5.18 6.36 23.02
CA VAL A 162 -3.82 6.52 22.51
C VAL A 162 -3.44 7.99 22.45
N LEU A 163 -2.40 8.35 23.22
CA LEU A 163 -1.71 9.63 23.19
C LEU A 163 -0.21 9.32 23.09
N ALA A 164 0.22 8.95 21.89
CA ALA A 164 1.47 8.23 21.68
C ALA A 164 2.26 8.78 20.50
N GLU A 165 3.54 8.44 20.43
CA GLU A 165 4.39 8.67 19.27
C GLU A 165 5.37 7.50 19.08
N ASP A 166 6.04 7.50 17.94
CA ASP A 166 7.17 6.62 17.62
C ASP A 166 8.36 7.46 17.21
N ALA A 167 9.23 7.80 18.15
CA ALA A 167 10.41 8.61 17.89
C ALA A 167 11.35 7.95 16.87
N ILE A 168 11.45 6.61 16.86
CA ILE A 168 12.33 5.90 15.94
C ILE A 168 11.82 6.06 14.51
N ALA A 169 10.51 5.93 14.30
CA ALA A 169 9.90 6.23 13.00
C ALA A 169 10.17 7.68 12.55
N GLU A 170 10.09 8.66 13.45
CA GLU A 170 10.43 10.06 13.13
C GLU A 170 11.90 10.24 12.73
N TRP A 171 12.83 9.57 13.42
CA TRP A 171 14.25 9.57 13.09
C TRP A 171 14.53 8.93 11.72
N VAL A 172 13.81 7.85 11.41
CA VAL A 172 13.90 7.14 10.13
C VAL A 172 13.41 8.03 8.97
N LEU A 173 12.34 8.79 9.18
CA LEU A 173 11.80 9.73 8.19
C LEU A 173 12.73 10.92 7.95
N THR A 174 13.26 11.50 9.04
CA THR A 174 14.14 12.69 8.97
C THR A 174 15.59 12.34 8.62
N GLY A 175 15.99 11.08 8.79
CA GLY A 175 17.37 10.62 8.62
C GLY A 175 18.30 11.04 9.76
N GLN A 176 17.74 11.31 10.95
CA GLN A 176 18.45 11.89 12.08
C GLN A 176 18.18 11.09 13.36
N ILE A 177 19.19 10.38 13.86
CA ILE A 177 19.16 9.71 15.17
C ILE A 177 19.94 10.56 16.18
N PRO A 178 19.47 10.77 17.43
CA PRO A 178 20.29 11.43 18.46
C PRO A 178 21.64 10.73 18.63
N GLU A 179 22.74 11.49 18.72
CA GLU A 179 24.06 10.90 19.02
C GLU A 179 24.07 10.25 20.42
N ASP A 180 23.43 10.89 21.40
CA ASP A 180 23.20 10.35 22.74
C ASP A 180 21.77 9.81 22.87
N THR A 181 21.58 8.57 22.44
CA THR A 181 20.28 7.88 22.55
C THR A 181 19.91 7.56 23.99
N ASP A 182 20.88 7.31 24.87
CA ASP A 182 20.63 6.96 26.28
C ASP A 182 19.96 8.14 27.01
N SER A 183 20.47 9.36 26.81
CA SER A 183 19.85 10.57 27.36
C SER A 183 18.44 10.81 26.80
N TYR A 184 18.23 10.55 25.50
CA TYR A 184 16.91 10.63 24.90
C TYR A 184 15.92 9.66 25.58
N PHE A 185 16.29 8.39 25.71
CA PHE A 185 15.42 7.37 26.30
C PHE A 185 15.19 7.57 27.79
N ALA A 186 16.15 8.16 28.52
CA ALA A 186 15.95 8.57 29.91
C ALA A 186 14.89 9.67 30.06
N GLU A 187 14.80 10.59 29.10
CA GLU A 187 13.75 11.61 29.09
C GLU A 187 12.41 11.06 28.60
N TRP A 188 12.44 10.21 27.57
CA TRP A 188 11.26 9.47 27.10
C TRP A 188 10.60 8.69 28.23
N ALA A 189 11.35 7.93 29.03
CA ALA A 189 10.80 7.15 30.14
C ALA A 189 10.07 8.03 31.18
N LYS A 190 10.60 9.22 31.47
CA LYS A 190 9.92 10.21 32.34
C LYS A 190 8.61 10.71 31.73
N THR A 191 8.59 10.93 30.42
CA THR A 191 7.37 11.31 29.69
C THR A 191 6.31 10.22 29.77
N ILE A 192 6.68 8.94 29.57
CA ILE A 192 5.77 7.80 29.69
C ILE A 192 5.17 7.71 31.10
N GLN A 193 6.00 7.81 32.15
CA GLN A 193 5.54 7.86 33.54
C GLN A 193 4.63 9.07 33.81
N GLY A 194 4.94 10.22 33.20
CA GLY A 194 4.14 11.44 33.31
C GLY A 194 2.72 11.27 32.77
N TYR A 195 2.56 10.58 31.64
CA TYR A 195 1.25 10.24 31.09
C TYR A 195 0.53 9.15 31.88
N GLU A 196 1.26 8.20 32.48
CA GLU A 196 0.67 7.22 33.39
C GLU A 196 0.01 7.89 34.61
N ALA A 197 0.60 8.99 35.09
CA ALA A 197 -0.01 9.81 36.14
C ALA A 197 -1.25 10.61 35.68
N VAL A 198 -1.43 10.83 34.36
CA VAL A 198 -2.67 11.37 33.79
C VAL A 198 -3.75 10.28 33.80
N SER A 199 -3.43 9.10 33.28
CA SER A 199 -4.29 7.91 33.38
C SER A 199 -3.51 6.63 33.08
N ALA A 200 -3.81 5.58 33.85
CA ALA A 200 -3.27 4.24 33.61
C ALA A 200 -3.81 3.61 32.31
N ASP A 201 -4.99 4.03 31.84
CA ASP A 201 -5.66 3.49 30.65
C ASP A 201 -5.15 4.10 29.33
N LEU A 202 -4.19 5.03 29.39
CA LEU A 202 -3.54 5.60 28.23
C LEU A 202 -2.41 4.70 27.71
N LYS A 203 -2.42 4.50 26.39
CA LYS A 203 -1.33 3.98 25.59
C LYS A 203 -0.47 5.16 25.12
N THR A 204 0.84 5.04 25.28
CA THR A 204 1.78 6.15 25.12
C THR A 204 2.95 5.80 24.20
N ILE A 205 3.02 4.57 23.69
CA ILE A 205 4.04 4.13 22.74
C ILE A 205 3.32 3.64 21.49
N LEU A 206 3.56 4.30 20.37
CA LEU A 206 3.06 3.87 19.06
C LEU A 206 4.23 3.21 18.34
N ILE A 207 3.99 2.07 17.71
CA ILE A 207 4.98 1.41 16.85
C ILE A 207 4.50 1.61 15.41
N LYS A 208 5.08 2.60 14.71
CA LYS A 208 4.62 3.06 13.40
C LYS A 208 5.32 2.31 12.28
N THR A 209 4.83 1.11 11.97
CA THR A 209 5.39 0.31 10.87
C THR A 209 5.02 0.85 9.50
N SER A 210 4.01 1.73 9.44
CA SER A 210 3.62 2.44 8.22
C SER A 210 4.78 3.18 7.54
N VAL A 211 5.79 3.65 8.29
CA VAL A 211 6.98 4.29 7.66
C VAL A 211 7.79 3.31 6.83
N PHE A 212 7.88 2.04 7.25
CA PHE A 212 8.58 0.99 6.51
C PHE A 212 7.75 0.53 5.31
N HIS A 213 6.45 0.29 5.53
CA HIS A 213 5.51 -0.07 4.48
C HIS A 213 5.44 0.99 3.39
N ASN A 214 5.27 2.26 3.77
CA ASN A 214 5.22 3.39 2.86
C ASN A 214 6.58 3.68 2.18
N GLY A 215 7.68 3.24 2.78
CA GLY A 215 9.00 3.17 2.15
C GLY A 215 9.15 2.05 1.12
N GLY A 216 8.26 1.06 1.12
CA GLY A 216 8.22 -0.04 0.16
C GLY A 216 8.34 -1.45 0.72
N ALA A 217 8.47 -1.60 2.05
CA ALA A 217 8.60 -2.90 2.71
C ALA A 217 7.50 -3.90 2.28
N ASN A 218 7.81 -5.19 2.32
CA ASN A 218 6.80 -6.25 2.24
C ASN A 218 6.24 -6.59 3.64
N ALA A 219 5.23 -7.47 3.72
CA ALA A 219 4.60 -7.80 5.00
C ALA A 219 5.58 -8.43 6.02
N VAL A 220 6.53 -9.26 5.56
CA VAL A 220 7.55 -9.90 6.42
C VAL A 220 8.48 -8.85 7.05
N GLN A 221 8.98 -7.92 6.24
CA GLN A 221 9.83 -6.82 6.68
C GLN A 221 9.08 -5.88 7.64
N GLU A 222 7.84 -5.52 7.33
CA GLU A 222 7.03 -4.65 8.19
C GLU A 222 6.84 -5.25 9.60
N LEU A 223 6.53 -6.55 9.68
CA LEU A 223 6.43 -7.26 10.96
C LEU A 223 7.76 -7.31 11.69
N ALA A 224 8.83 -7.73 11.01
CA ALA A 224 10.14 -7.88 11.63
C ALA A 224 10.68 -6.54 12.19
N TYR A 225 10.59 -5.47 11.40
CA TYR A 225 11.05 -4.15 11.83
C TYR A 225 10.16 -3.56 12.92
N GLY A 226 8.84 -3.77 12.86
CA GLY A 226 7.93 -3.37 13.94
C GLY A 226 8.25 -4.06 15.27
N LEU A 227 8.52 -5.37 15.25
CA LEU A 227 8.93 -6.11 16.44
C LEU A 227 10.29 -5.63 16.96
N ALA A 228 11.25 -5.35 16.07
CA ALA A 228 12.56 -4.82 16.46
C ALA A 228 12.47 -3.44 17.11
N VAL A 229 11.59 -2.55 16.60
CA VAL A 229 11.28 -1.26 17.23
C VAL A 229 10.65 -1.45 18.61
N ALA A 230 9.68 -2.35 18.75
CA ALA A 230 9.06 -2.64 20.04
C ALA A 230 10.06 -3.18 21.06
N VAL A 231 10.92 -4.13 20.65
CA VAL A 231 11.99 -4.68 21.50
C VAL A 231 12.98 -3.60 21.92
N GLN A 232 13.32 -2.65 21.03
CA GLN A 232 14.15 -1.50 21.40
C GLN A 232 13.50 -0.70 22.54
N TYR A 233 12.21 -0.37 22.46
CA TYR A 233 11.52 0.35 23.53
C TYR A 233 11.45 -0.45 24.85
N LEU A 234 11.27 -1.77 24.79
CA LEU A 234 11.31 -2.63 25.98
C LEU A 234 12.69 -2.56 26.67
N ILE A 235 13.76 -2.76 25.90
CA ILE A 235 15.14 -2.74 26.41
C ILE A 235 15.47 -1.36 27.00
N GLU A 236 15.13 -0.28 26.30
CA GLU A 236 15.41 1.07 26.76
C GLU A 236 14.62 1.43 28.02
N GLY A 237 13.34 1.03 28.12
CA GLY A 237 12.57 1.22 29.35
C GLY A 237 13.11 0.41 30.53
N GLN A 238 13.57 -0.83 30.31
CA GLN A 238 14.23 -1.64 31.34
C GLN A 238 15.52 -0.99 31.87
N LYS A 239 16.34 -0.39 30.99
CA LYS A 239 17.52 0.39 31.41
C LYS A 239 17.16 1.54 32.34
N GLN A 240 15.97 2.13 32.16
CA GLN A 240 15.44 3.19 33.03
C GLN A 240 14.67 2.67 34.26
N GLY A 241 14.65 1.35 34.48
CA GLY A 241 14.03 0.71 35.65
C GLY A 241 12.52 0.46 35.53
N LEU A 242 11.94 0.58 34.34
CA LEU A 242 10.54 0.18 34.08
C LEU A 242 10.45 -1.34 33.88
N SER A 243 9.32 -1.93 34.28
CA SER A 243 9.04 -3.36 34.01
C SER A 243 8.65 -3.58 32.54
N VAL A 244 8.96 -4.76 32.00
CA VAL A 244 8.61 -5.12 30.61
C VAL A 244 7.10 -5.05 30.42
N GLU A 245 6.36 -5.59 31.37
CA GLU A 245 4.89 -5.60 31.41
C GLU A 245 4.33 -4.18 31.34
N SER A 246 4.85 -3.27 32.19
CA SER A 246 4.40 -1.87 32.19
C SER A 246 4.65 -1.15 30.87
N ILE A 247 5.72 -1.49 30.14
CA ILE A 247 6.01 -0.86 28.84
C ILE A 247 5.15 -1.51 27.75
N ALA A 248 5.06 -2.84 27.73
CA ALA A 248 4.25 -3.60 26.77
C ALA A 248 2.77 -3.16 26.82
N ASP A 249 2.24 -2.93 28.01
CA ASP A 249 0.88 -2.42 28.21
C ASP A 249 0.66 -1.02 27.65
N LYS A 250 1.72 -0.25 27.35
CA LYS A 250 1.60 1.10 26.76
C LYS A 250 1.72 1.10 25.24
N MET A 251 1.97 -0.05 24.61
CA MET A 251 2.19 -0.16 23.17
C MET A 251 0.91 -0.33 22.35
N VAL A 252 0.87 0.35 21.21
CA VAL A 252 -0.05 0.11 20.10
C VAL A 252 0.77 -0.01 18.81
N PHE A 253 0.46 -1.00 17.98
CA PHE A 253 1.14 -1.21 16.71
C PHE A 253 0.29 -0.64 15.57
N SER A 254 0.88 0.23 14.76
CA SER A 254 0.21 0.90 13.65
C SER A 254 0.69 0.32 12.31
N PHE A 255 -0.08 -0.62 11.76
CA PHE A 255 0.20 -1.26 10.47
C PHE A 255 -0.49 -0.54 9.31
N ALA A 256 0.22 -0.36 8.21
CA ALA A 256 -0.44 -0.01 6.96
C ALA A 256 -1.09 -1.25 6.34
N VAL A 257 -2.25 -1.10 5.70
CA VAL A 257 -2.97 -2.21 5.05
C VAL A 257 -3.14 -1.88 3.58
N ASP A 258 -2.55 -2.72 2.73
CA ASP A 258 -2.57 -2.54 1.28
C ASP A 258 -3.61 -3.42 0.57
N SER A 259 -3.61 -3.35 -0.76
CA SER A 259 -4.62 -4.03 -1.59
C SER A 259 -4.50 -5.57 -1.59
N ASN A 260 -3.46 -6.17 -0.99
CA ASN A 260 -3.33 -7.61 -0.90
C ASN A 260 -4.17 -8.16 0.27
N TYR A 261 -5.46 -8.44 -0.02
CA TYR A 261 -6.49 -8.75 0.98
C TYR A 261 -6.09 -9.86 1.98
N PHE A 262 -5.77 -11.06 1.47
CA PHE A 262 -5.45 -12.21 2.34
C PHE A 262 -4.08 -12.07 3.02
N MET A 263 -3.10 -11.45 2.37
CA MET A 263 -1.79 -11.20 2.98
C MET A 263 -1.92 -10.31 4.20
N ASN A 264 -2.74 -9.25 4.14
CA ASN A 264 -2.93 -8.37 5.30
C ASN A 264 -3.68 -9.07 6.44
N ILE A 265 -4.68 -9.90 6.15
CA ILE A 265 -5.33 -10.72 7.18
C ILE A 265 -4.29 -11.64 7.85
N ALA A 266 -3.48 -12.35 7.05
CA ALA A 266 -2.46 -13.25 7.56
C ALA A 266 -1.38 -12.51 8.36
N LYS A 267 -0.94 -11.34 7.88
CA LYS A 267 0.04 -10.45 8.53
C LYS A 267 -0.42 -10.04 9.93
N LEU A 268 -1.65 -9.54 10.07
CA LEU A 268 -2.18 -9.06 11.36
C LEU A 268 -2.37 -10.19 12.37
N ARG A 269 -2.74 -11.39 11.89
CA ARG A 269 -2.79 -12.62 12.70
C ARG A 269 -1.40 -13.06 13.17
N ALA A 270 -0.42 -13.08 12.25
CA ALA A 270 0.97 -13.40 12.54
C ALA A 270 1.58 -12.40 13.54
N ALA A 271 1.31 -11.10 13.38
CA ALA A 271 1.80 -10.05 14.25
C ALA A 271 1.47 -10.31 15.73
N ARG A 272 0.20 -10.66 16.02
CA ARG A 272 -0.25 -11.01 17.37
C ARG A 272 0.51 -12.19 17.95
N ARG A 273 0.64 -13.27 17.15
CA ARG A 273 1.35 -14.48 17.57
C ARG A 273 2.82 -14.19 17.90
N LEU A 274 3.50 -13.44 17.04
CA LEU A 274 4.91 -13.10 17.22
C LEU A 274 5.11 -12.22 18.47
N TRP A 275 4.27 -11.21 18.67
CA TRP A 275 4.33 -10.36 19.85
C TRP A 275 4.04 -11.12 21.13
N ALA A 276 2.99 -11.95 21.15
CA ALA A 276 2.71 -12.81 22.28
C ALA A 276 3.87 -13.76 22.58
N GLY A 277 4.49 -14.34 21.54
CA GLY A 277 5.65 -15.22 21.66
C GLY A 277 6.88 -14.55 22.29
N LEU A 278 7.08 -13.25 22.05
CA LEU A 278 8.19 -12.49 22.66
C LEU A 278 8.10 -12.43 24.19
N SER A 279 6.90 -12.56 24.79
CA SER A 279 6.76 -12.60 26.26
C SER A 279 7.66 -13.66 26.91
N ALA A 280 7.83 -14.82 26.26
CA ALA A 280 8.68 -15.89 26.75
C ALA A 280 10.16 -15.50 26.79
N ALA A 281 10.64 -14.70 25.83
CA ALA A 281 12.02 -14.24 25.80
C ALA A 281 12.34 -13.24 26.92
N PHE A 282 11.32 -12.52 27.40
CA PHE A 282 11.44 -11.59 28.53
C PHE A 282 11.02 -12.21 29.87
N GLU A 283 10.69 -13.50 29.91
CA GLU A 283 10.13 -14.19 31.09
C GLU A 283 8.91 -13.47 31.70
N ALA A 284 8.11 -12.81 30.84
CA ALA A 284 6.98 -11.97 31.22
C ALA A 284 5.65 -12.71 31.01
N ASP A 285 4.59 -12.25 31.69
CA ASP A 285 3.24 -12.79 31.47
C ASP A 285 2.71 -12.33 30.10
N SER A 286 2.34 -13.31 29.27
CA SER A 286 1.79 -13.11 27.93
C SER A 286 0.52 -12.26 27.90
N GLU A 287 -0.21 -12.12 29.02
CA GLU A 287 -1.40 -11.26 29.10
C GLU A 287 -1.08 -9.77 28.86
N HIS A 288 0.14 -9.31 29.17
CA HIS A 288 0.64 -7.96 28.85
C HIS A 288 1.08 -7.83 27.38
N PHE A 289 1.23 -8.95 26.67
CA PHE A 289 1.64 -9.02 25.27
C PHE A 289 0.44 -9.23 24.32
N LYS A 290 -0.73 -8.70 24.69
CA LYS A 290 -1.87 -8.57 23.78
C LYS A 290 -1.63 -7.39 22.84
N MET A 291 -1.29 -7.68 21.58
CA MET A 291 -1.02 -6.64 20.59
C MET A 291 -2.29 -5.86 20.27
N ASN A 292 -2.32 -4.60 20.68
CA ASN A 292 -3.34 -3.63 20.25
C ASN A 292 -2.92 -3.07 18.90
N ILE A 293 -3.79 -3.20 17.89
CA ILE A 293 -3.49 -2.83 16.52
C ILE A 293 -4.33 -1.64 16.08
N HIS A 294 -3.63 -0.60 15.64
CA HIS A 294 -4.12 0.40 14.71
C HIS A 294 -3.83 -0.02 13.27
N ALA A 295 -4.81 0.08 12.39
CA ALA A 295 -4.64 -0.08 10.96
C ALA A 295 -4.93 1.22 10.22
N LEU A 296 -4.06 1.55 9.29
CA LEU A 296 -4.20 2.67 8.36
C LEU A 296 -4.24 2.13 6.92
N THR A 297 -5.10 2.66 6.07
CA THR A 297 -5.08 2.33 4.63
C THR A 297 -3.80 2.82 3.96
N SER A 298 -3.24 2.00 3.05
CA SER A 298 -1.91 2.21 2.49
C SER A 298 -1.84 3.33 1.44
N GLU A 299 -1.07 4.38 1.72
CA GLU A 299 -0.71 5.45 0.79
C GLU A 299 0.01 4.94 -0.47
N VAL A 300 0.89 3.93 -0.35
CA VAL A 300 1.69 3.38 -1.48
C VAL A 300 0.85 2.95 -2.67
N THR A 301 -0.40 2.57 -2.41
CA THR A 301 -1.34 2.05 -3.43
C THR A 301 -2.27 3.12 -3.99
N GLU A 302 -2.30 4.32 -3.40
CA GLU A 302 -3.18 5.40 -3.81
C GLU A 302 -2.69 6.05 -5.11
N THR A 303 -3.64 6.48 -5.93
CA THR A 303 -3.36 7.10 -7.23
C THR A 303 -3.88 8.52 -7.28
N LEU A 304 -3.13 9.41 -7.93
CA LEU A 304 -3.53 10.78 -8.24
C LEU A 304 -4.61 10.81 -9.33
N TYR A 305 -4.42 9.99 -10.36
CA TYR A 305 -5.38 9.81 -11.45
C TYR A 305 -6.44 8.77 -11.10
N ASP A 306 -7.62 8.90 -11.69
CA ASP A 306 -8.80 8.10 -11.40
C ASP A 306 -9.06 7.96 -9.88
N GLN A 307 -9.06 9.10 -9.18
CA GLN A 307 -9.10 9.18 -7.71
C GLN A 307 -10.25 8.38 -7.07
N HIS A 308 -11.38 8.21 -7.75
CA HIS A 308 -12.51 7.45 -7.20
C HIS A 308 -12.21 5.96 -7.08
N VAL A 309 -11.24 5.42 -7.82
CA VAL A 309 -10.74 4.06 -7.63
C VAL A 309 -10.08 3.91 -6.24
N ASN A 310 -9.58 4.99 -5.63
CA ASN A 310 -9.09 4.94 -4.25
C ASN A 310 -10.20 4.54 -3.27
N ILE A 311 -11.48 4.85 -3.53
CA ILE A 311 -12.60 4.37 -2.69
C ILE A 311 -12.64 2.83 -2.67
N LEU A 312 -12.42 2.19 -3.81
CA LEU A 312 -12.40 0.73 -3.90
C LEU A 312 -11.18 0.14 -3.17
N ARG A 313 -10.03 0.79 -3.28
CA ARG A 313 -8.78 0.39 -2.60
C ARG A 313 -8.96 0.47 -1.09
N THR A 314 -9.36 1.62 -0.58
CA THR A 314 -9.48 1.86 0.86
C THR A 314 -10.60 1.04 1.48
N ALA A 315 -11.70 0.76 0.76
CA ALA A 315 -12.72 -0.17 1.21
C ALA A 315 -12.21 -1.62 1.35
N ASN A 316 -11.47 -2.13 0.36
CA ASN A 316 -10.86 -3.46 0.44
C ASN A 316 -9.84 -3.56 1.58
N GLN A 317 -9.03 -2.52 1.76
CA GLN A 317 -8.03 -2.43 2.84
C GLN A 317 -8.70 -2.39 4.21
N ALA A 318 -9.71 -1.54 4.39
CA ALA A 318 -10.51 -1.48 5.61
C ALA A 318 -11.17 -2.83 5.93
N PHE A 319 -11.66 -3.53 4.91
CA PHE A 319 -12.25 -4.85 5.08
C PHE A 319 -11.21 -5.89 5.52
N ALA A 320 -10.03 -5.92 4.89
CA ALA A 320 -8.94 -6.81 5.30
C ALA A 320 -8.49 -6.51 6.75
N ALA A 321 -8.36 -5.23 7.11
CA ALA A 321 -7.99 -4.79 8.45
C ALA A 321 -9.01 -5.27 9.50
N ALA A 322 -10.31 -5.06 9.25
CA ALA A 322 -11.36 -5.50 10.15
C ALA A 322 -11.37 -7.03 10.31
N ILE A 323 -11.29 -7.79 9.22
CA ILE A 323 -11.20 -9.26 9.29
C ILE A 323 -9.94 -9.71 10.04
N GLY A 324 -8.84 -8.96 9.90
CA GLY A 324 -7.60 -9.16 10.64
C GLY A 324 -7.70 -8.89 12.14
N GLY A 325 -8.82 -8.38 12.69
CA GLY A 325 -9.05 -8.28 14.13
C GLY A 325 -8.36 -7.09 14.82
N ILE A 326 -8.33 -5.93 14.15
CA ILE A 326 -7.77 -4.67 14.63
C ILE A 326 -8.63 -3.97 15.70
N GLN A 327 -8.04 -3.05 16.47
CA GLN A 327 -8.72 -2.28 17.52
C GLN A 327 -9.03 -0.85 17.08
N TYR A 328 -8.17 -0.25 16.25
CA TYR A 328 -8.33 1.11 15.72
C TYR A 328 -8.20 1.09 14.20
N LEU A 329 -9.07 1.79 13.49
CA LEU A 329 -9.04 1.88 12.02
C LEU A 329 -9.10 3.33 11.58
N GLN A 330 -8.13 3.72 10.75
CA GLN A 330 -8.14 4.95 9.97
C GLN A 330 -8.20 4.61 8.48
N ILE A 331 -9.08 5.29 7.76
CA ILE A 331 -9.31 5.10 6.32
C ILE A 331 -9.08 6.44 5.65
N ASN A 332 -8.08 6.53 4.78
CA ASN A 332 -7.80 7.75 4.04
C ASN A 332 -8.97 8.11 3.12
N PRO A 333 -9.35 9.40 3.05
CA PRO A 333 -10.25 9.90 2.01
C PRO A 333 -9.68 9.64 0.61
N PHE A 334 -10.54 9.47 -0.39
CA PHE A 334 -10.10 9.06 -1.72
C PHE A 334 -9.25 10.11 -2.45
N ASP A 335 -9.32 11.35 -1.99
CA ASP A 335 -8.56 12.52 -2.46
C ASP A 335 -7.37 12.87 -1.54
N HIS A 336 -7.02 12.01 -0.58
CA HIS A 336 -5.91 12.22 0.35
C HIS A 336 -4.59 12.59 -0.34
N VAL A 337 -4.29 11.97 -1.49
CA VAL A 337 -3.09 12.22 -2.31
C VAL A 337 -2.93 13.68 -2.75
N PHE A 338 -4.02 14.45 -2.83
CA PHE A 338 -3.94 15.87 -3.22
C PHE A 338 -3.41 16.78 -2.10
N GLY A 339 -3.40 16.29 -0.86
CA GLY A 339 -2.97 17.04 0.34
C GLY A 339 -4.06 17.94 0.96
N GLU A 340 -5.27 17.97 0.39
CA GLU A 340 -6.44 18.61 0.98
C GLU A 340 -7.65 17.71 0.78
N THR A 341 -8.42 17.49 1.85
CA THR A 341 -9.65 16.70 1.85
C THR A 341 -10.87 17.62 1.96
N ASN A 342 -12.05 17.08 1.69
CA ASN A 342 -13.33 17.80 1.85
C ASN A 342 -14.36 16.93 2.59
N ASP A 343 -15.43 17.58 3.10
CA ASP A 343 -16.53 16.93 3.81
C ASP A 343 -17.09 15.68 3.11
N PHE A 344 -17.15 15.68 1.77
CA PHE A 344 -17.67 14.55 1.01
C PHE A 344 -16.72 13.36 1.06
N SER A 345 -15.44 13.57 0.77
CA SER A 345 -14.40 12.55 0.83
C SER A 345 -14.25 11.93 2.23
N GLU A 346 -14.24 12.75 3.27
CA GLU A 346 -14.17 12.33 4.67
C GLU A 346 -15.42 11.56 5.10
N ARG A 347 -16.59 11.97 4.59
CA ARG A 347 -17.83 11.22 4.79
C ARG A 347 -17.75 9.83 4.15
N ILE A 348 -17.20 9.70 2.94
CA ILE A 348 -17.04 8.38 2.28
C ILE A 348 -16.11 7.47 3.09
N ALA A 349 -14.98 8.00 3.56
CA ALA A 349 -14.07 7.26 4.44
C ALA A 349 -14.78 6.80 5.72
N ARG A 350 -15.49 7.70 6.41
CA ARG A 350 -16.22 7.38 7.64
C ARG A 350 -17.35 6.36 7.40
N ASN A 351 -18.13 6.53 6.34
CA ASN A 351 -19.22 5.63 5.99
C ASN A 351 -18.73 4.22 5.66
N THR A 352 -17.49 4.06 5.19
CA THR A 352 -16.90 2.73 4.97
C THR A 352 -16.87 1.92 6.28
N HIS A 353 -16.56 2.53 7.43
CA HIS A 353 -16.67 1.84 8.72
C HIS A 353 -18.10 1.41 9.04
N LEU A 354 -19.08 2.30 8.78
CA LEU A 354 -20.49 2.03 9.07
C LEU A 354 -21.02 0.88 8.23
N ILE A 355 -20.75 0.90 6.92
CA ILE A 355 -21.15 -0.19 6.01
C ILE A 355 -20.56 -1.52 6.49
N LEU A 356 -19.26 -1.54 6.85
CA LEU A 356 -18.62 -2.76 7.35
C LEU A 356 -19.25 -3.24 8.67
N LYS A 357 -19.56 -2.34 9.62
CA LYS A 357 -20.13 -2.70 10.92
C LYS A 357 -21.61 -3.11 10.84
N GLU A 358 -22.41 -2.34 10.11
CA GLU A 358 -23.88 -2.36 10.20
C GLU A 358 -24.53 -3.15 9.07
N GLU A 359 -23.92 -3.20 7.88
CA GLU A 359 -24.50 -3.85 6.70
C GLU A 359 -23.77 -5.14 6.31
N ALA A 360 -22.44 -5.17 6.42
CA ALA A 360 -21.65 -6.34 6.06
C ALA A 360 -21.63 -7.41 7.17
N HIS A 361 -22.10 -7.08 8.38
CA HIS A 361 -22.21 -7.99 9.54
C HIS A 361 -20.90 -8.72 9.90
N ILE A 362 -19.74 -8.13 9.60
CA ILE A 362 -18.43 -8.74 9.86
C ILE A 362 -18.06 -8.76 11.35
N THR A 363 -18.89 -8.13 12.19
CA THR A 363 -18.76 -8.07 13.65
C THR A 363 -19.37 -9.28 14.36
N GLN A 364 -20.10 -10.14 13.65
CA GLN A 364 -20.88 -11.24 14.24
C GLN A 364 -20.04 -12.48 14.58
N VAL A 365 -18.90 -12.67 13.90
CA VAL A 365 -18.02 -13.83 14.06
C VAL A 365 -16.62 -13.35 14.38
N VAL A 366 -16.00 -13.94 15.40
CA VAL A 366 -14.60 -13.67 15.76
C VAL A 366 -13.67 -14.46 14.83
N ASP A 367 -12.66 -13.79 14.28
CA ASP A 367 -11.70 -14.35 13.30
C ASP A 367 -12.39 -15.21 12.21
N PRO A 368 -13.27 -14.61 11.37
CA PRO A 368 -14.02 -15.36 10.36
C PRO A 368 -13.14 -16.02 9.29
N ALA A 369 -11.88 -15.58 9.16
CA ALA A 369 -10.89 -16.20 8.29
C ALA A 369 -10.26 -17.48 8.89
N GLY A 370 -10.39 -17.66 10.20
CA GLY A 370 -9.80 -18.79 10.90
C GLY A 370 -10.39 -20.13 10.45
N GLY A 371 -9.50 -21.08 10.16
CA GLY A 371 -9.84 -22.41 9.62
C GLY A 371 -9.77 -22.48 8.09
N SER A 372 -9.59 -21.35 7.40
CA SER A 372 -9.24 -21.36 5.98
C SER A 372 -7.85 -21.93 5.79
N PHE A 373 -7.72 -23.04 5.05
CA PHE A 373 -6.42 -23.67 4.79
C PHE A 373 -5.39 -22.71 4.19
N TYR A 374 -5.84 -21.78 3.35
CA TYR A 374 -4.98 -20.77 2.77
C TYR A 374 -4.51 -19.74 3.82
N VAL A 375 -5.44 -19.16 4.59
CA VAL A 375 -5.10 -18.10 5.54
C VAL A 375 -4.26 -18.64 6.70
N GLU A 376 -4.56 -19.84 7.19
CA GLU A 376 -3.76 -20.46 8.27
C GLU A 376 -2.33 -20.73 7.80
N GLN A 377 -2.13 -21.38 6.65
CA GLN A 377 -0.78 -21.62 6.13
C GLN A 377 -0.04 -20.32 5.83
N LEU A 378 -0.72 -19.33 5.24
CA LEU A 378 -0.10 -18.03 4.96
C LEU A 378 0.29 -17.31 6.27
N THR A 379 -0.54 -17.38 7.31
CA THR A 379 -0.19 -16.83 8.64
C THR A 379 1.05 -17.51 9.20
N ASP A 380 1.16 -18.84 9.11
CA ASP A 380 2.33 -19.60 9.59
C ASP A 380 3.59 -19.20 8.82
N GLU A 381 3.55 -19.22 7.48
CA GLU A 381 4.71 -18.89 6.64
C GLU A 381 5.18 -17.44 6.81
N ILE A 382 4.25 -16.50 7.00
CA ILE A 382 4.58 -15.10 7.28
C ILE A 382 5.16 -14.94 8.68
N ALA A 383 4.63 -15.65 9.68
CA ALA A 383 5.18 -15.63 11.03
C ALA A 383 6.62 -16.14 11.06
N ASP A 384 6.89 -17.29 10.42
CA ASP A 384 8.22 -17.90 10.37
C ASP A 384 9.23 -16.98 9.67
N GLN A 385 8.86 -16.41 8.53
CA GLN A 385 9.75 -15.51 7.78
C GLN A 385 9.98 -14.18 8.49
N ALA A 386 8.95 -13.60 9.11
CA ALA A 386 9.09 -12.39 9.92
C ALA A 386 9.96 -12.62 11.16
N TRP A 387 9.83 -13.79 11.81
CA TRP A 387 10.68 -14.15 12.94
C TRP A 387 12.14 -14.30 12.53
N ALA A 388 12.42 -15.01 11.42
CA ALA A 388 13.77 -15.13 10.88
C ALA A 388 14.39 -13.76 10.55
N LYS A 389 13.64 -12.87 9.88
CA LYS A 389 14.09 -11.51 9.57
C LYS A 389 14.29 -10.67 10.84
N PHE A 390 13.45 -10.82 11.86
CA PHE A 390 13.63 -10.16 13.16
C PHE A 390 14.95 -10.58 13.82
N LEU A 391 15.29 -11.88 13.80
CA LEU A 391 16.55 -12.38 14.34
C LEU A 391 17.78 -11.88 13.57
N GLU A 392 17.67 -11.65 12.26
CA GLU A 392 18.74 -11.00 11.49
C GLU A 392 18.99 -9.56 11.96
N VAL A 393 17.93 -8.80 12.26
CA VAL A 393 18.05 -7.44 12.80
C VAL A 393 18.61 -7.44 14.21
N ASP A 394 18.18 -8.38 15.07
CA ASP A 394 18.71 -8.54 16.42
C ASP A 394 20.21 -8.86 16.39
N ALA A 395 20.63 -9.81 15.54
CA ALA A 395 22.04 -10.17 15.35
C ALA A 395 22.91 -9.02 14.81
N ALA A 396 22.31 -8.03 14.12
CA ALA A 396 22.98 -6.82 13.67
C ALA A 396 23.17 -5.76 14.77
N GLY A 397 22.73 -6.04 16.01
CA GLY A 397 22.78 -5.14 17.16
C GLY A 397 21.47 -4.42 17.46
N GLY A 398 20.34 -4.89 16.90
CA GLY A 398 19.02 -4.29 17.07
C GLY A 398 18.72 -3.21 16.02
N ILE A 399 17.51 -2.64 16.09
CA ILE A 399 16.98 -1.77 15.04
C ILE A 399 17.81 -0.50 14.83
N LEU A 400 18.30 0.13 15.90
CA LEU A 400 19.07 1.38 15.78
C LEU A 400 20.40 1.17 15.07
N GLU A 401 21.10 0.07 15.37
CA GLU A 401 22.35 -0.27 14.70
C GLU A 401 22.11 -0.72 13.25
N ALA A 402 21.05 -1.49 12.99
CA ALA A 402 20.68 -1.88 11.64
C ALA A 402 20.34 -0.66 10.74
N LEU A 403 19.73 0.38 11.32
CA LEU A 403 19.46 1.66 10.64
C LEU A 403 20.74 2.45 10.37
N LYS A 404 21.67 2.54 11.34
CA LYS A 404 22.97 3.19 11.16
C LYS A 404 23.82 2.49 10.08
N GLN A 405 23.72 1.17 10.00
CA GLN A 405 24.40 0.34 8.99
C GLN A 405 23.69 0.33 7.64
N ASN A 406 22.55 1.02 7.48
CA ASN A 406 21.77 1.09 6.25
C ASN A 406 21.20 -0.28 5.79
N ILE A 407 21.06 -1.25 6.69
CA ILE A 407 20.53 -2.60 6.37
C ILE A 407 19.04 -2.49 6.03
N VAL A 408 18.26 -1.92 6.94
CA VAL A 408 16.79 -1.80 6.81
C VAL A 408 16.42 -0.99 5.56
N GLN A 409 17.09 0.15 5.35
CA GLN A 409 16.81 1.05 4.24
C GLN A 409 17.14 0.43 2.88
N ALA A 410 18.27 -0.29 2.79
CA ALA A 410 18.66 -0.96 1.55
C ALA A 410 17.68 -2.07 1.18
N GLU A 411 17.27 -2.90 2.14
CA GLU A 411 16.32 -3.99 1.88
C GLU A 411 14.92 -3.49 1.51
N ILE A 412 14.45 -2.39 2.12
CA ILE A 412 13.18 -1.77 1.75
C ILE A 412 13.25 -1.19 0.32
N ALA A 413 14.36 -0.51 -0.01
CA ALA A 413 14.56 0.05 -1.34
C ALA A 413 14.62 -1.04 -2.42
N GLU A 414 15.20 -2.22 -2.13
CA GLU A 414 15.21 -3.35 -3.04
C GLU A 414 13.79 -3.82 -3.38
N VAL A 415 12.95 -4.02 -2.36
CA VAL A 415 11.55 -4.44 -2.55
C VAL A 415 10.77 -3.37 -3.31
N PHE A 416 10.94 -2.10 -2.94
CA PHE A 416 10.30 -0.97 -3.65
C PHE A 416 10.67 -0.98 -5.14
N ASN A 417 11.95 -1.07 -5.46
CA ASN A 417 12.43 -1.06 -6.84
C ASN A 417 11.88 -2.24 -7.64
N LYS A 418 11.76 -3.42 -7.01
CA LYS A 418 11.16 -4.60 -7.64
C LYS A 418 9.66 -4.41 -7.91
N LYS A 419 8.90 -3.83 -6.96
CA LYS A 419 7.49 -3.44 -7.14
C LYS A 419 7.35 -2.43 -8.27
N ALA A 420 8.15 -1.35 -8.24
CA ALA A 420 8.16 -0.33 -9.27
C ALA A 420 8.47 -0.90 -10.66
N GLN A 421 9.47 -1.78 -10.77
CA GLN A 421 9.80 -2.46 -12.02
C GLN A 421 8.67 -3.38 -12.50
N ASN A 422 8.01 -4.11 -11.60
CA ASN A 422 6.87 -4.97 -11.96
C ASN A 422 5.67 -4.14 -12.44
N ALA A 423 5.41 -2.97 -11.84
CA ALA A 423 4.42 -2.02 -12.33
C ALA A 423 4.81 -1.42 -13.70
N ALA A 424 6.10 -1.10 -13.89
CA ALA A 424 6.64 -0.60 -15.15
C ALA A 424 6.51 -1.63 -16.28
N LEU A 425 6.76 -2.91 -15.99
CA LEU A 425 6.53 -4.03 -16.88
C LEU A 425 5.05 -4.45 -17.00
N ARG A 426 4.14 -3.76 -16.28
CA ARG A 426 2.70 -4.08 -16.18
C ARG A 426 2.41 -5.53 -15.78
N LYS A 427 3.32 -6.15 -15.01
CA LYS A 427 3.05 -7.37 -14.25
C LYS A 427 2.15 -7.08 -13.06
N GLU A 428 2.26 -5.87 -12.52
CA GLU A 428 1.33 -5.30 -11.55
C GLU A 428 0.48 -4.21 -12.19
N SER A 429 -0.83 -4.35 -12.04
CA SER A 429 -1.80 -3.41 -12.59
C SER A 429 -2.18 -2.37 -11.56
N ILE A 430 -2.04 -1.10 -11.95
CA ILE A 430 -2.49 0.09 -11.23
C ILE A 430 -3.60 0.70 -12.09
N ILE A 431 -4.84 0.30 -11.79
CA ILE A 431 -6.03 0.73 -12.52
C ILE A 431 -6.16 2.26 -12.49
N GLY A 432 -6.45 2.85 -13.66
CA GLY A 432 -6.53 4.30 -13.85
C GLY A 432 -5.17 4.96 -14.07
N THR A 433 -4.08 4.21 -13.95
CA THR A 433 -2.69 4.70 -14.11
C THR A 433 -1.94 3.95 -15.21
N ASN A 434 -1.27 2.83 -14.91
CA ASN A 434 -0.50 2.10 -15.95
C ASN A 434 -1.37 1.17 -16.80
N VAL A 435 -2.61 0.91 -16.35
CA VAL A 435 -3.61 0.08 -17.01
C VAL A 435 -4.95 0.79 -16.94
N TYR A 436 -5.64 0.86 -18.09
CA TYR A 436 -6.88 1.63 -18.28
C TYR A 436 -6.80 3.11 -17.81
N PRO A 437 -5.74 3.87 -18.15
CA PRO A 437 -5.71 5.30 -17.87
C PRO A 437 -6.85 6.01 -18.62
N ASN A 438 -7.51 6.96 -17.93
CA ASN A 438 -8.45 7.88 -18.58
C ASN A 438 -7.72 9.12 -19.10
N PRO A 439 -7.61 9.34 -20.42
CA PRO A 439 -6.94 10.51 -20.99
C PRO A 439 -7.65 11.84 -20.66
N ALA A 440 -8.94 11.79 -20.32
CA ALA A 440 -9.74 12.96 -19.97
C ALA A 440 -9.57 13.40 -18.50
N ASP A 441 -8.82 12.65 -17.69
CA ASP A 441 -8.57 13.04 -16.30
C ASP A 441 -7.67 14.29 -16.26
N GLU A 442 -8.23 15.37 -15.71
CA GLU A 442 -7.50 16.58 -15.36
C GLU A 442 -7.26 16.61 -13.86
N VAL A 443 -5.99 16.53 -13.46
CA VAL A 443 -5.57 16.59 -12.06
C VAL A 443 -4.64 17.77 -11.88
N LYS A 444 -4.75 18.45 -10.73
CA LYS A 444 -3.76 19.43 -10.32
C LYS A 444 -2.55 18.70 -9.74
N ALA A 445 -1.37 19.29 -9.91
CA ALA A 445 -0.20 18.83 -9.19
C ALA A 445 -0.50 18.87 -7.68
N PRO A 446 -0.25 17.77 -6.95
CA PRO A 446 -0.47 17.76 -5.51
C PRO A 446 0.44 18.80 -4.85
N LYS A 447 0.03 19.32 -3.70
CA LYS A 447 1.00 20.05 -2.86
C LYS A 447 2.12 19.09 -2.51
N ALA A 448 3.36 19.56 -2.51
CA ALA A 448 4.48 18.74 -2.05
C ALA A 448 4.17 18.31 -0.62
N ALA A 449 4.06 17.01 -0.39
CA ALA A 449 3.95 16.47 0.95
C ALA A 449 5.26 16.76 1.67
N GLU A 450 5.27 17.74 2.57
CA GLU A 450 6.36 17.90 3.51
C GLU A 450 6.27 16.74 4.51
N VAL A 451 7.41 16.12 4.82
CA VAL A 451 7.45 15.12 5.90
C VAL A 451 7.19 15.87 7.20
N GLU A 452 5.96 15.79 7.70
CA GLU A 452 5.54 16.44 8.94
C GLU A 452 6.06 15.66 10.15
N SER A 453 7.35 15.79 10.43
CA SER A 453 7.96 15.39 11.69
C SER A 453 8.21 16.62 12.56
N TYR A 454 7.78 16.58 13.82
CA TYR A 454 8.02 17.65 14.78
C TYR A 454 9.17 17.35 15.74
N VAL A 455 9.83 16.20 15.57
CA VAL A 455 11.01 15.83 16.37
C VAL A 455 12.17 16.74 16.01
N VAL A 456 12.77 17.33 17.04
CA VAL A 456 14.01 18.10 16.91
C VAL A 456 15.14 17.26 17.51
N VAL A 457 16.06 16.81 16.67
CA VAL A 457 17.24 16.04 17.09
C VAL A 457 18.44 16.97 17.24
N ASN A 458 18.88 17.17 18.48
CA ASN A 458 20.11 17.92 18.76
C ASN A 458 21.32 17.00 18.56
N ASN A 459 22.34 17.49 17.82
CA ASN A 459 23.55 16.73 17.47
C ASN A 459 23.24 15.33 16.87
N PRO A 460 22.64 15.27 15.67
CA PRO A 460 22.22 14.00 15.10
C PRO A 460 23.40 13.20 14.52
N THR A 461 23.36 11.89 14.71
CA THR A 461 23.98 10.93 13.81
C THR A 461 23.11 10.79 12.56
N SER A 462 23.67 11.10 11.39
CA SER A 462 22.96 10.99 10.12
C SER A 462 22.85 9.55 9.65
N ILE A 463 21.66 9.18 9.17
CA ILE A 463 21.39 7.93 8.47
C ILE A 463 20.72 8.23 7.12
N THR A 464 20.69 7.25 6.21
CA THR A 464 19.82 7.36 5.03
C THR A 464 18.36 7.40 5.48
N PRO A 465 17.58 8.43 5.11
CA PRO A 465 16.16 8.47 5.43
C PRO A 465 15.38 7.49 4.53
N ILE A 466 14.32 6.91 5.08
CA ILE A 466 13.35 6.16 4.28
C ILE A 466 12.39 7.16 3.64
N LYS A 467 12.36 7.16 2.30
CA LYS A 467 11.46 8.04 1.53
C LYS A 467 10.13 7.34 1.30
N LEU A 468 9.06 7.99 1.73
CA LEU A 468 7.70 7.53 1.45
C LEU A 468 7.37 7.82 -0.01
N LYS A 469 6.98 6.79 -0.77
CA LYS A 469 6.71 6.92 -2.21
C LYS A 469 5.60 5.98 -2.64
N ARG A 470 4.77 6.45 -3.56
CA ARG A 470 3.72 5.63 -4.19
C ARG A 470 4.25 5.00 -5.48
N ILE A 471 3.86 3.75 -5.75
CA ILE A 471 4.31 3.04 -6.96
C ILE A 471 3.81 3.75 -8.23
N ALA A 472 2.65 4.39 -8.14
CA ALA A 472 2.00 5.13 -9.23
C ALA A 472 2.76 6.42 -9.63
N GLU A 473 3.58 7.00 -8.74
CA GLU A 473 4.27 8.27 -8.99
C GLU A 473 5.11 8.25 -10.28
N GLN A 474 5.73 7.12 -10.61
CA GLN A 474 6.54 6.99 -11.82
C GLN A 474 5.75 7.25 -13.12
N PHE A 475 4.44 7.01 -13.12
CA PHE A 475 3.55 7.30 -14.25
C PHE A 475 2.88 8.66 -14.09
N GLU A 476 2.54 9.03 -12.85
CA GLU A 476 1.91 10.31 -12.56
C GLU A 476 2.81 11.48 -12.96
N GLN A 477 4.10 11.40 -12.68
CA GLN A 477 5.07 12.44 -13.08
C GLN A 477 5.16 12.58 -14.60
N LEU A 478 5.03 11.49 -15.36
CA LEU A 478 5.02 11.52 -16.83
C LEU A 478 3.77 12.23 -17.36
N ARG A 479 2.60 11.92 -16.80
CA ARG A 479 1.35 12.58 -17.17
C ARG A 479 1.33 14.06 -16.76
N LEU A 480 1.89 14.41 -15.61
CA LEU A 480 2.03 15.81 -15.18
C LEU A 480 2.94 16.61 -16.11
N ARG A 481 4.06 16.03 -16.56
CA ARG A 481 4.94 16.63 -17.58
C ARG A 481 4.20 16.83 -18.91
N SER A 482 3.44 15.83 -19.35
CA SER A 482 2.60 15.94 -20.54
C SER A 482 1.52 17.03 -20.42
N ALA A 483 0.86 17.12 -19.26
CA ALA A 483 -0.15 18.15 -18.99
C ALA A 483 0.46 19.57 -19.01
N ALA A 484 1.64 19.76 -18.39
CA ALA A 484 2.38 21.02 -18.44
C ALA A 484 2.81 21.38 -19.88
N PHE A 485 3.20 20.40 -20.69
CA PHE A 485 3.49 20.62 -22.11
C PHE A 485 2.24 21.09 -22.88
N LYS A 486 1.09 20.46 -22.63
CA LYS A 486 -0.19 20.84 -23.25
C LYS A 486 -0.59 22.26 -22.88
N GLU A 487 -0.44 22.65 -21.62
CA GLU A 487 -0.73 24.01 -21.15
C GLU A 487 0.15 25.05 -21.87
N ASN A 488 1.43 24.74 -22.09
CA ASN A 488 2.38 25.65 -22.74
C ASN A 488 2.26 25.71 -24.27
N ASN A 489 1.91 24.61 -24.94
CA ASN A 489 1.91 24.50 -26.40
C ASN A 489 0.51 24.45 -27.03
N GLY A 490 -0.55 24.35 -26.23
CA GLY A 490 -1.94 24.26 -26.68
C GLY A 490 -2.41 22.84 -27.07
N GLU A 491 -1.49 21.90 -27.29
CA GLU A 491 -1.80 20.51 -27.63
C GLU A 491 -0.96 19.52 -26.80
N ALA A 492 -1.52 18.35 -26.53
CA ALA A 492 -0.79 17.26 -25.89
C ALA A 492 0.29 16.69 -26.85
N PRO A 493 1.36 16.08 -26.32
CA PRO A 493 2.29 15.29 -27.12
C PRO A 493 1.53 14.16 -27.85
N LYS A 494 1.83 13.95 -29.13
CA LYS A 494 1.12 12.99 -30.00
C LYS A 494 2.07 11.99 -30.65
N VAL A 495 1.62 10.75 -30.79
CA VAL A 495 2.26 9.73 -31.63
C VAL A 495 1.29 9.24 -32.71
N GLY A 496 1.82 8.97 -33.91
CA GLY A 496 1.02 8.43 -35.01
C GLY A 496 0.91 6.91 -34.95
N LEU A 497 -0.21 6.36 -35.38
CA LEU A 497 -0.43 4.91 -35.49
C LEU A 497 -0.68 4.57 -36.95
N ILE A 498 0.27 3.85 -37.56
CA ILE A 498 0.12 3.33 -38.92
C ILE A 498 -0.61 2.01 -38.80
N THR A 499 -1.88 1.97 -39.23
CA THR A 499 -2.72 0.79 -39.12
C THR A 499 -2.66 -0.05 -40.39
N LEU A 500 -2.44 -1.35 -40.26
CA LEU A 500 -2.29 -2.25 -41.41
C LEU A 500 -3.60 -3.02 -41.67
N GLN A 501 -4.05 -2.99 -42.92
CA GLN A 501 -5.21 -3.71 -43.43
C GLN A 501 -6.52 -3.31 -42.71
N GLU A 502 -7.47 -4.24 -42.56
CA GLU A 502 -8.77 -3.95 -41.96
C GLU A 502 -8.78 -3.83 -40.42
N LEU A 503 -9.85 -3.25 -39.89
CA LEU A 503 -10.04 -2.97 -38.45
C LEU A 503 -9.75 -4.17 -37.54
N LYS A 504 -10.19 -5.38 -37.90
CA LYS A 504 -9.94 -6.58 -37.08
C LYS A 504 -8.45 -6.93 -36.98
N SER A 505 -7.64 -6.55 -37.98
CA SER A 505 -6.21 -6.85 -38.05
C SER A 505 -5.42 -5.94 -37.12
N TYR A 506 -5.73 -4.65 -37.08
CA TYR A 506 -4.96 -3.68 -36.29
C TYR A 506 -5.56 -3.32 -34.92
N LYS A 507 -6.89 -3.45 -34.72
CA LYS A 507 -7.58 -2.95 -33.51
C LYS A 507 -6.96 -3.41 -32.19
N PRO A 508 -6.60 -4.70 -31.99
CA PRO A 508 -5.99 -5.15 -30.74
C PRO A 508 -4.64 -4.47 -30.44
N ARG A 509 -3.81 -4.24 -31.47
CA ARG A 509 -2.51 -3.56 -31.32
C ARG A 509 -2.69 -2.06 -31.10
N VAL A 510 -3.63 -1.43 -31.82
CA VAL A 510 -4.00 -0.03 -31.61
C VAL A 510 -4.47 0.20 -30.17
N ASP A 511 -5.38 -0.63 -29.64
CA ASP A 511 -5.88 -0.49 -28.27
C ASP A 511 -4.75 -0.67 -27.24
N PHE A 512 -3.85 -1.63 -27.48
CA PHE A 512 -2.69 -1.85 -26.63
C PHE A 512 -1.75 -0.63 -26.62
N VAL A 513 -1.40 -0.08 -27.78
CA VAL A 513 -0.53 1.09 -27.88
C VAL A 513 -1.20 2.32 -27.29
N LYS A 514 -2.49 2.56 -27.62
CA LYS A 514 -3.28 3.66 -27.03
C LYS A 514 -3.29 3.61 -25.51
N GLY A 515 -3.58 2.44 -24.93
CA GLY A 515 -3.59 2.27 -23.48
C GLY A 515 -2.20 2.46 -22.85
N LEU A 516 -1.14 2.03 -23.54
CA LEU A 516 0.23 2.23 -23.07
C LEU A 516 0.64 3.70 -23.07
N VAL A 517 0.48 4.41 -24.19
CA VAL A 517 0.96 5.79 -24.33
C VAL A 517 0.09 6.78 -23.53
N ALA A 518 -1.19 6.47 -23.33
CA ALA A 518 -2.08 7.23 -22.46
C ALA A 518 -1.60 7.24 -20.99
N ALA A 519 -0.87 6.21 -20.53
CA ALA A 519 -0.28 6.20 -19.19
C ALA A 519 0.83 7.25 -19.02
N GLY A 520 1.39 7.78 -20.11
CA GLY A 520 2.29 8.92 -20.13
C GLY A 520 1.61 10.24 -20.54
N GLY A 521 0.28 10.24 -20.70
CA GLY A 521 -0.47 11.41 -21.13
C GLY A 521 -0.24 11.76 -22.60
N ILE A 522 0.19 10.80 -23.42
CA ILE A 522 0.44 11.00 -24.85
C ILE A 522 -0.84 10.66 -25.63
N GLU A 523 -1.24 11.55 -26.53
CA GLU A 523 -2.37 11.33 -27.44
C GLU A 523 -1.94 10.53 -28.68
N THR A 524 -2.91 9.91 -29.35
CA THR A 524 -2.64 9.14 -30.57
C THR A 524 -3.47 9.64 -31.73
N VAL A 525 -2.85 9.72 -32.89
CA VAL A 525 -3.54 9.92 -34.18
C VAL A 525 -3.39 8.61 -34.94
N ALA A 526 -4.45 8.04 -35.50
CA ALA A 526 -4.37 6.79 -36.25
C ALA A 526 -4.69 7.02 -37.72
N SER A 527 -4.00 6.30 -38.61
CA SER A 527 -4.35 6.25 -40.03
C SER A 527 -5.66 5.49 -40.23
N GLU A 528 -6.27 5.66 -41.40
CA GLU A 528 -7.17 4.62 -41.93
C GLU A 528 -6.36 3.35 -42.26
N GLY A 529 -7.04 2.21 -42.32
CA GLY A 529 -6.39 0.91 -42.56
C GLY A 529 -5.61 0.89 -43.87
N CYS A 530 -4.28 0.91 -43.79
CA CYS A 530 -3.39 0.96 -44.95
C CYS A 530 -3.26 -0.43 -45.58
N HIS A 531 -3.59 -0.54 -46.86
CA HIS A 531 -3.43 -1.73 -47.68
C HIS A 531 -2.18 -1.65 -48.56
N THR A 532 -1.61 -0.46 -48.75
CA THR A 532 -0.34 -0.25 -49.47
C THR A 532 0.60 0.68 -48.70
N SER A 533 1.89 0.70 -49.07
CA SER A 533 2.87 1.59 -48.44
C SER A 533 2.66 3.06 -48.81
N GLU A 534 2.11 3.36 -49.99
CA GLU A 534 1.79 4.73 -50.41
C GLU A 534 0.74 5.38 -49.51
N GLU A 535 -0.26 4.61 -49.06
CA GLU A 535 -1.28 5.08 -48.11
C GLU A 535 -0.65 5.45 -46.76
N ALA A 536 0.29 4.63 -46.27
CA ALA A 536 1.02 4.92 -45.03
C ALA A 536 1.92 6.17 -45.18
N VAL A 537 2.62 6.31 -46.30
CA VAL A 537 3.44 7.50 -46.62
C VAL A 537 2.57 8.75 -46.71
N ALA A 538 1.40 8.67 -47.32
CA ALA A 538 0.45 9.79 -47.40
C ALA A 538 -0.04 10.23 -46.02
N TYR A 539 -0.37 9.29 -45.15
CA TYR A 539 -0.76 9.57 -43.77
C TYR A 539 0.37 10.22 -42.95
N VAL A 540 1.61 9.72 -43.06
CA VAL A 540 2.78 10.31 -42.39
C VAL A 540 3.04 11.73 -42.92
N LYS A 541 2.84 11.96 -44.22
CA LYS A 541 2.96 13.28 -44.84
C LYS A 541 1.92 14.27 -44.32
N GLU A 542 0.68 13.82 -44.10
CA GLU A 542 -0.43 14.63 -43.60
C GLU A 542 -0.21 15.03 -42.14
N THR A 543 0.20 14.08 -41.30
CA THR A 543 0.28 14.28 -39.85
C THR A 543 1.61 14.86 -39.39
N GLN A 544 2.71 14.60 -40.10
CA GLN A 544 4.06 15.13 -39.83
C GLN A 544 4.54 14.95 -38.38
N LEU A 545 4.04 13.92 -37.68
CA LEU A 545 4.47 13.59 -36.34
C LEU A 545 5.92 13.05 -36.34
N PRO A 546 6.69 13.26 -35.27
CA PRO A 546 8.08 12.78 -35.21
C PRO A 546 8.17 11.27 -34.95
N ILE A 547 7.11 10.66 -34.40
CA ILE A 547 7.10 9.26 -33.94
C ILE A 547 5.84 8.55 -34.41
N TYR A 548 6.00 7.34 -34.97
CA TYR A 548 4.90 6.46 -35.35
C TYR A 548 5.07 5.04 -34.80
N CYS A 549 3.94 4.34 -34.62
CA CYS A 549 3.91 2.91 -34.29
C CYS A 549 3.06 2.14 -35.30
N VAL A 550 3.63 1.09 -35.89
CA VAL A 550 2.94 0.22 -36.86
C VAL A 550 2.11 -0.84 -36.13
N CYS A 551 0.82 -0.91 -36.42
CA CYS A 551 -0.16 -1.75 -35.76
C CYS A 551 -0.87 -2.68 -36.77
N GLY A 552 -0.75 -4.00 -36.58
CA GLY A 552 -1.36 -5.02 -37.44
C GLY A 552 -1.43 -6.39 -36.76
N SER A 553 -1.97 -7.39 -37.45
CA SER A 553 -1.89 -8.80 -37.03
C SER A 553 -0.56 -9.40 -37.48
N ASP A 554 -0.22 -10.59 -36.97
CA ASP A 554 1.02 -11.27 -37.33
C ASP A 554 1.07 -11.56 -38.84
N GLU A 555 -0.08 -11.84 -39.46
CA GLU A 555 -0.23 -11.97 -40.92
C GLU A 555 0.00 -10.63 -41.64
N ALA A 556 -0.65 -9.56 -41.18
CA ALA A 556 -0.51 -8.23 -41.78
C ALA A 556 0.94 -7.71 -41.72
N TYR A 557 1.67 -8.03 -40.63
CA TYR A 557 3.07 -7.68 -40.51
C TYR A 557 3.93 -8.38 -41.57
N GLY A 558 3.72 -9.68 -41.78
CA GLY A 558 4.46 -10.45 -42.78
C GLY A 558 4.20 -10.02 -44.22
N GLU A 559 3.01 -9.45 -44.50
CA GLU A 559 2.64 -9.04 -45.85
C GLU A 559 3.09 -7.62 -46.21
N LEU A 560 3.00 -6.67 -45.28
CA LEU A 560 3.05 -5.24 -45.62
C LEU A 560 4.06 -4.41 -44.81
N ALA A 561 4.45 -4.85 -43.61
CA ALA A 561 5.16 -3.97 -42.68
C ALA A 561 6.56 -3.56 -43.12
N GLU A 562 7.34 -4.47 -43.72
CA GLU A 562 8.70 -4.15 -44.19
C GLU A 562 8.66 -3.07 -45.27
N GLN A 563 7.79 -3.21 -46.27
CA GLN A 563 7.63 -2.24 -47.34
C GLN A 563 7.13 -0.89 -46.82
N VAL A 564 6.14 -0.89 -45.92
CA VAL A 564 5.65 0.33 -45.26
C VAL A 564 6.77 1.06 -44.52
N VAL A 565 7.55 0.35 -43.70
CA VAL A 565 8.65 0.98 -42.94
C VAL A 565 9.71 1.54 -43.88
N ALA A 566 10.13 0.76 -44.88
CA ALA A 566 11.16 1.17 -45.83
C ALA A 566 10.76 2.43 -46.61
N ASP A 567 9.53 2.48 -47.12
CA ASP A 567 9.05 3.62 -47.90
C ASP A 567 8.81 4.87 -47.03
N VAL A 568 8.29 4.69 -45.81
CA VAL A 568 8.15 5.80 -44.86
C VAL A 568 9.52 6.36 -44.48
N LYS A 569 10.53 5.51 -44.21
CA LYS A 569 11.89 5.97 -43.88
C LYS A 569 12.61 6.60 -45.07
N ALA A 570 12.36 6.13 -46.29
CA ALA A 570 12.88 6.75 -47.50
C ALA A 570 12.30 8.16 -47.70
N ALA A 571 11.00 8.34 -47.44
CA ALA A 571 10.32 9.63 -47.57
C ALA A 571 10.60 10.58 -46.38
N PHE A 572 10.72 10.04 -45.17
CA PHE A 572 10.88 10.78 -43.92
C PHE A 572 12.00 10.18 -43.04
N PRO A 573 13.28 10.45 -43.38
CA PRO A 573 14.43 9.81 -42.71
C PRO A 573 14.52 10.07 -41.21
N GLU A 574 14.05 11.23 -40.74
CA GLU A 574 14.13 11.64 -39.32
C GLU A 574 13.01 11.03 -38.46
N THR A 575 11.99 10.43 -39.08
CA THR A 575 10.87 9.84 -38.35
C THR A 575 11.31 8.59 -37.59
N THR A 576 10.93 8.51 -36.31
CA THR A 576 11.14 7.31 -35.48
C THR A 576 9.96 6.36 -35.63
N ILE A 577 10.22 5.10 -35.96
CA ILE A 577 9.17 4.08 -36.16
C ILE A 577 9.33 2.96 -35.14
N TYR A 578 8.24 2.63 -34.46
CA TYR A 578 8.10 1.45 -33.59
C TYR A 578 7.13 0.44 -34.23
N VAL A 579 7.15 -0.80 -33.77
CA VAL A 579 6.19 -1.84 -34.18
C VAL A 579 5.51 -2.44 -32.95
N ALA A 580 4.18 -2.58 -32.99
CA ALA A 580 3.43 -3.17 -31.89
C ALA A 580 3.46 -4.71 -31.91
N GLY A 581 3.77 -5.32 -30.78
CA GLY A 581 3.89 -6.77 -30.63
C GLY A 581 5.28 -7.31 -30.95
N LYS A 582 5.58 -8.49 -30.41
CA LYS A 582 6.82 -9.21 -30.69
C LYS A 582 6.66 -9.96 -32.01
N GLN A 583 7.68 -9.89 -32.86
CA GLN A 583 7.71 -10.54 -34.17
C GLN A 583 8.53 -11.83 -34.15
N ALA A 584 8.40 -12.62 -35.21
CA ALA A 584 9.32 -13.73 -35.48
C ALA A 584 10.73 -13.16 -35.77
N GLU A 585 11.79 -13.90 -35.39
CA GLU A 585 13.17 -13.38 -35.42
C GLU A 585 13.62 -12.90 -36.80
N GLU A 586 13.22 -13.58 -37.88
CA GLU A 586 13.54 -13.17 -39.25
C GLU A 586 12.89 -11.84 -39.63
N LEU A 587 11.60 -11.68 -39.32
CA LEU A 587 10.86 -10.45 -39.58
C LEU A 587 11.35 -9.30 -38.69
N GLU A 588 11.71 -9.59 -37.43
CA GLU A 588 12.28 -8.61 -36.51
C GLU A 588 13.57 -7.98 -37.09
N LYS A 589 14.47 -8.82 -37.62
CA LYS A 589 15.72 -8.37 -38.26
C LYS A 589 15.45 -7.56 -39.54
N ALA A 590 14.51 -8.01 -40.37
CA ALA A 590 14.12 -7.30 -41.59
C ALA A 590 13.57 -5.89 -41.28
N LEU A 591 12.67 -5.81 -40.30
CA LEU A 591 12.08 -4.54 -39.86
C LEU A 591 13.11 -3.59 -39.24
N GLN A 592 14.05 -4.10 -38.44
CA GLN A 592 15.16 -3.29 -37.91
C GLN A 592 16.05 -2.76 -39.03
N ALA A 593 16.39 -3.60 -40.02
CA ALA A 593 17.16 -3.17 -41.19
C ALA A 593 16.43 -2.12 -42.03
N ALA A 594 15.09 -2.19 -42.10
CA ALA A 594 14.25 -1.20 -42.76
C ALA A 594 14.14 0.13 -41.98
N GLY A 595 14.55 0.16 -40.70
CA GLY A 595 14.62 1.38 -39.89
C GLY A 595 13.64 1.44 -38.70
N VAL A 596 13.07 0.32 -38.27
CA VAL A 596 12.35 0.24 -36.98
C VAL A 596 13.34 0.43 -35.82
N LYS A 597 13.00 1.32 -34.89
CA LYS A 597 13.77 1.55 -33.66
C LYS A 597 13.62 0.37 -32.70
N GLU A 598 12.39 0.07 -32.26
CA GLU A 598 12.09 -0.98 -31.29
C GLU A 598 10.67 -1.55 -31.43
N PHE A 599 10.43 -2.67 -30.72
CA PHE A 599 9.15 -3.39 -30.68
C PHE A 599 8.46 -3.20 -29.33
N VAL A 600 7.16 -2.86 -29.37
CA VAL A 600 6.37 -2.50 -28.20
C VAL A 600 5.43 -3.65 -27.85
N HIS A 601 5.68 -4.36 -26.75
CA HIS A 601 4.93 -5.56 -26.39
C HIS A 601 4.65 -5.63 -24.88
N VAL A 602 3.95 -6.68 -24.45
CA VAL A 602 3.51 -6.88 -23.06
C VAL A 602 4.65 -7.00 -22.03
N LYS A 603 5.91 -7.00 -22.45
CA LYS A 603 7.09 -7.02 -21.55
C LYS A 603 7.96 -5.77 -21.70
N THR A 604 7.53 -4.79 -22.51
CA THR A 604 8.20 -3.48 -22.59
C THR A 604 8.07 -2.80 -21.23
N ASN A 605 9.17 -2.22 -20.74
CA ASN A 605 9.14 -1.33 -19.59
C ASN A 605 8.41 -0.05 -20.01
N ALA A 606 7.16 0.09 -19.57
CA ALA A 606 6.31 1.20 -19.94
C ALA A 606 6.84 2.54 -19.41
N ALA A 607 7.37 2.59 -18.19
CA ALA A 607 7.84 3.84 -17.59
C ALA A 607 9.07 4.39 -18.34
N ASP A 608 10.04 3.53 -18.63
CA ASP A 608 11.25 3.90 -19.39
C ASP A 608 10.87 4.35 -20.81
N MET A 609 10.08 3.55 -21.51
CA MET A 609 9.63 3.85 -22.87
C MET A 609 8.87 5.18 -22.94
N LEU A 610 7.94 5.41 -22.02
CA LEU A 610 7.17 6.66 -21.95
C LEU A 610 8.07 7.86 -21.65
N THR A 611 9.08 7.68 -20.79
CA THR A 611 10.07 8.72 -20.51
C THR A 611 10.84 9.09 -21.77
N GLU A 612 11.32 8.10 -22.53
CA GLU A 612 12.01 8.32 -23.80
C GLU A 612 11.10 8.97 -24.86
N LEU A 613 9.85 8.51 -24.97
CA LEU A 613 8.88 9.08 -25.90
C LEU A 613 8.62 10.56 -25.58
N LEU A 614 8.38 10.90 -24.32
CA LEU A 614 8.15 12.28 -23.90
C LEU A 614 9.37 13.17 -24.21
N GLN A 615 10.59 12.70 -23.92
CA GLN A 615 11.82 13.43 -24.24
C GLN A 615 11.97 13.66 -25.76
N ALA A 616 11.71 12.63 -26.57
CA ALA A 616 11.76 12.72 -28.04
C ALA A 616 10.68 13.64 -28.61
N LEU A 617 9.57 13.83 -27.89
CA LEU A 617 8.49 14.77 -28.22
C LEU A 617 8.74 16.19 -27.69
N GLY A 618 9.89 16.45 -27.06
CA GLY A 618 10.25 17.76 -26.51
C GLY A 618 9.59 18.09 -25.16
N VAL A 619 9.06 17.08 -24.47
CA VAL A 619 8.50 17.20 -23.13
C VAL A 619 9.62 16.95 -22.11
N ASN A 620 10.13 18.03 -21.51
CA ASN A 620 11.19 17.96 -20.50
C ASN A 620 10.69 17.54 -19.13
#